data_AF-A0A087M8F4-F1
#
_entry.id   AF-A0A087M8F4-F1
#
_cell.length_a   1.000
_cell.length_b   1.000
_cell.length_c   1.000
_cell.angle_alpha   90.00
_cell.angle_beta   90.00
_cell.angle_gamma   90.00
#
_symmetry.space_group_name_H-M   'P 1'
#
loop_
_entity.id
_entity.type
_entity.pdbx_description
1 polymer ?
#
loop_
_entity_poly.entity_id
_entity_poly.type
_entity_poly.pdbx_seq_one_letter_code
_entity_poly.pdbx_strand_id
1 'polypeptide(L)'
;MRLLGNVLWFLLGGVFMGLSWWFFGVIALLTIVGIPWAKACFVIGQFTFFPFGKESISRKSLHQKEDIGTGTWGLIGNVLWFVFAGIWLAIGHIMSAIACFITIIGIPFAIQHLKLAVISLAPIGQTIVDKEVAAVIQQKEAEDFVEQSR
;
A
#
# COMPACT_ATOMS: atom_id res chain seq x y z
N MET A 1 17.08 -12.40 -0.01
CA MET A 1 16.63 -11.96 -1.36
C MET A 1 16.01 -10.55 -1.41
N ARG A 2 15.76 -9.88 -0.27
CA ARG A 2 15.11 -8.54 -0.22
C ARG A 2 15.88 -7.46 -0.99
N LEU A 3 17.21 -7.41 -0.82
CA LEU A 3 18.05 -6.37 -1.44
C LEU A 3 18.03 -6.44 -2.97
N LEU A 4 18.33 -7.59 -3.55
CA LEU A 4 18.36 -7.77 -5.02
C LEU A 4 17.00 -7.47 -5.66
N GLY A 5 15.91 -7.96 -5.06
CA GLY A 5 14.56 -7.68 -5.53
C GLY A 5 14.25 -6.17 -5.51
N ASN A 6 14.58 -5.48 -4.42
CA ASN A 6 14.36 -4.04 -4.29
C ASN A 6 15.20 -3.22 -5.28
N VAL A 7 16.47 -3.60 -5.51
CA VAL A 7 17.32 -2.92 -6.50
C VAL A 7 16.74 -3.08 -7.90
N LEU A 8 16.40 -4.31 -8.30
CA LEU A 8 15.85 -4.56 -9.63
C LEU A 8 14.50 -3.87 -9.82
N TRP A 9 13.62 -3.92 -8.81
CA TRP A 9 12.33 -3.23 -8.82
C TRP A 9 12.45 -1.72 -8.97
N PHE A 10 13.36 -1.11 -8.20
CA PHE A 10 13.56 0.33 -8.23
C PHE A 10 13.92 0.80 -9.65
N LEU A 11 14.79 0.05 -10.34
CA LEU A 11 15.21 0.34 -11.71
C LEU A 11 14.14 0.02 -12.78
N LEU A 12 13.35 -1.04 -12.60
CA LEU A 12 12.37 -1.49 -13.60
C LEU A 12 11.07 -0.68 -13.64
N GLY A 13 10.82 0.20 -12.67
CA GLY A 13 9.58 0.97 -12.64
C GLY A 13 9.14 1.46 -11.27
N GLY A 14 9.68 0.84 -10.21
CA GLY A 14 9.36 1.17 -8.82
C GLY A 14 9.59 2.64 -8.47
N VAL A 15 10.66 3.23 -9.01
CA VAL A 15 10.96 4.66 -8.81
C VAL A 15 9.87 5.57 -9.38
N PHE A 16 9.37 5.28 -10.59
CA PHE A 16 8.35 6.11 -11.22
C PHE A 16 7.03 6.03 -10.47
N MET A 17 6.62 4.82 -10.07
CA MET A 17 5.39 4.66 -9.29
C MET A 17 5.48 5.26 -7.89
N GLY A 18 6.62 5.13 -7.22
CA GLY A 18 6.84 5.76 -5.91
C GLY A 18 6.81 7.29 -5.99
N LEU A 19 7.39 7.86 -7.05
CA LEU A 19 7.32 9.30 -7.33
C LEU A 19 5.89 9.76 -7.66
N SER A 20 5.11 8.97 -8.40
CA SER A 20 3.69 9.26 -8.65
C SER A 20 2.91 9.38 -7.34
N TRP A 21 3.13 8.46 -6.40
CA TRP A 21 2.52 8.54 -5.06
C TRP A 21 2.91 9.82 -4.33
N TRP A 22 4.20 10.17 -4.32
CA TRP A 22 4.66 11.41 -3.68
C TRP A 22 4.14 12.66 -4.38
N PHE A 23 3.99 12.65 -5.71
CA PHE A 23 3.38 13.72 -6.47
C PHE A 23 1.94 13.99 -6.03
N PHE A 24 1.10 12.95 -5.94
CA PHE A 24 -0.24 13.09 -5.37
C PHE A 24 -0.21 13.51 -3.89
N GLY A 25 0.78 13.06 -3.12
CA GLY A 25 1.02 13.52 -1.74
C GLY A 25 1.31 15.02 -1.64
N VAL A 26 2.13 15.57 -2.54
CA VAL A 26 2.42 17.00 -2.59
C VAL A 26 1.18 17.79 -3.01
N ILE A 27 0.44 17.34 -4.02
CA ILE A 27 -0.86 17.97 -4.40
C ILE A 27 -1.82 17.96 -3.20
N ALA A 28 -1.92 16.84 -2.50
CA ALA A 28 -2.74 16.70 -1.31
C ALA A 28 -2.33 17.68 -0.21
N LEU A 29 -1.02 17.93 -0.01
CA LEU A 29 -0.53 18.94 0.95
C LEU A 29 -0.85 20.38 0.52
N LEU A 30 -0.80 20.69 -0.78
CA LEU A 30 -1.09 22.02 -1.30
C LEU A 30 -2.58 22.38 -1.18
N THR A 31 -3.45 21.38 -1.08
CA THR A 31 -4.89 21.58 -0.92
C THR A 31 -5.27 21.42 0.56
N ILE A 32 -5.94 22.42 1.13
CA ILE A 32 -6.41 22.34 2.53
C ILE A 32 -7.26 21.08 2.76
N VAL A 33 -8.09 20.73 1.76
CA VAL A 33 -8.95 19.56 1.81
C VAL A 33 -8.14 18.26 1.71
N GLY A 34 -7.06 18.19 0.93
CA GLY A 34 -6.31 16.96 0.68
C GLY A 34 -5.33 16.54 1.77
N ILE A 35 -5.03 17.41 2.75
CA ILE A 35 -4.09 17.15 3.84
C ILE A 35 -4.30 15.78 4.54
N PRO A 36 -5.54 15.31 4.82
CA PRO A 36 -5.75 14.00 5.45
C PRO A 36 -5.15 12.81 4.69
N TRP A 37 -5.03 12.90 3.36
CA TRP A 37 -4.50 11.82 2.51
C TRP A 37 -2.98 11.86 2.35
N ALA A 38 -2.36 13.04 2.54
CA ALA A 38 -0.94 13.24 2.29
C ALA A 38 -0.06 12.21 3.01
N LYS A 39 -0.36 11.91 4.29
CA LYS A 39 0.38 10.91 5.06
C LYS A 39 0.35 9.53 4.39
N ALA A 40 -0.82 9.10 3.91
CA ALA A 40 -0.95 7.81 3.23
C ALA A 40 -0.13 7.80 1.94
N CYS A 41 -0.13 8.89 1.17
CA CYS A 41 0.67 9.00 -0.05
C CYS A 41 2.17 8.81 0.20
N PHE A 42 2.72 9.44 1.23
CA PHE A 42 4.14 9.30 1.53
C PHE A 42 4.49 7.92 2.07
N VAL A 43 3.65 7.33 2.92
CA VAL A 43 3.87 5.98 3.48
C VAL A 43 3.81 4.92 2.38
N ILE A 44 2.78 4.93 1.55
CA ILE A 44 2.63 3.96 0.46
C ILE A 44 3.64 4.22 -0.67
N GLY A 45 3.97 5.49 -0.94
CA GLY A 45 5.04 5.85 -1.88
C GLY A 45 6.41 5.33 -1.44
N GLN A 46 6.76 5.48 -0.16
CA GLN A 46 7.98 4.91 0.43
C GLN A 46 8.02 3.38 0.28
N PHE A 47 6.88 2.72 0.51
CA PHE A 47 6.74 1.29 0.32
C PHE A 47 6.87 0.89 -1.15
N THR A 48 6.33 1.70 -2.06
CA THR A 48 6.41 1.47 -3.50
C THR A 48 7.84 1.55 -4.01
N PHE A 49 8.74 2.33 -3.40
CA PHE A 49 10.16 2.30 -3.79
C PHE A 49 10.84 0.96 -3.46
N PHE A 50 10.51 0.37 -2.31
CA PHE A 50 11.20 -0.80 -1.78
C PHE A 50 10.22 -1.79 -1.14
N PRO A 51 9.43 -2.51 -1.97
CA PRO A 51 8.32 -3.30 -1.46
C PRO A 51 8.73 -4.66 -0.86
N PHE A 52 9.88 -5.20 -1.25
CA PHE A 52 10.25 -6.55 -0.83
C PHE A 52 10.69 -6.59 0.63
N GLY A 53 10.06 -7.49 1.39
CA GLY A 53 10.28 -7.66 2.83
C GLY A 53 9.28 -6.91 3.71
N LYS A 54 8.38 -6.14 3.10
CA LYS A 54 7.33 -5.37 3.79
C LYS A 54 5.94 -5.85 3.40
N GLU A 55 4.96 -5.55 4.24
CA GLU A 55 3.56 -5.88 4.04
C GLU A 55 2.68 -4.71 4.49
N SER A 56 1.53 -4.53 3.81
CA SER A 56 0.51 -3.59 4.24
C SER A 56 -0.44 -4.26 5.21
N ILE A 57 -0.64 -3.64 6.36
CA ILE A 57 -1.62 -4.08 7.35
C ILE A 57 -2.50 -2.90 7.78
N SER A 58 -3.68 -3.22 8.29
CA SER A 58 -4.52 -2.22 8.94
C SER A 58 -3.83 -1.67 10.20
N ARG A 59 -3.87 -0.35 10.39
CA ARG A 59 -3.43 0.30 11.64
C ARG A 59 -4.24 -0.19 12.84
N LYS A 60 -5.50 -0.59 12.63
CA LYS A 60 -6.34 -1.21 13.67
C LYS A 60 -5.72 -2.50 14.18
N SER A 61 -5.27 -3.38 13.29
CA SER A 61 -4.60 -4.64 13.62
C SER A 61 -3.26 -4.40 14.35
N LEU A 62 -2.49 -3.40 13.91
CA LEU A 62 -1.20 -3.08 14.52
C LEU A 62 -1.33 -2.50 15.93
N HIS A 63 -2.24 -1.54 16.12
CA HIS A 63 -2.38 -0.82 17.39
C HIS A 63 -3.45 -1.41 18.31
N GLN A 64 -4.18 -2.43 17.85
CA GLN A 64 -5.31 -3.04 18.57
C GLN A 64 -6.35 -1.99 19.01
N LYS A 65 -6.46 -0.89 18.25
CA LYS A 65 -7.31 0.26 18.55
C LYS A 65 -7.76 0.92 17.26
N GLU A 66 -9.03 1.33 17.22
CA GLU A 66 -9.56 2.10 16.09
C GLU A 66 -9.08 3.56 16.14
N ASP A 67 -8.69 4.08 14.99
CA ASP A 67 -8.44 5.50 14.76
C ASP A 67 -9.39 6.08 13.70
N ILE A 68 -9.37 7.41 13.54
CA ILE A 68 -10.23 8.13 12.60
C ILE A 68 -10.15 7.60 11.17
N GLY A 69 -8.99 7.09 10.74
CA GLY A 69 -8.76 6.59 9.40
C GLY A 69 -9.01 5.08 9.25
N THR A 70 -9.25 4.34 10.32
CA THR A 70 -9.62 2.91 10.25
C THR A 70 -11.13 2.67 10.39
N GLY A 71 -11.89 3.68 10.83
CA GLY A 71 -13.35 3.61 10.97
C GLY A 71 -14.11 4.21 9.78
N THR A 72 -15.37 4.62 10.01
CA THR A 72 -16.29 5.17 9.00
C THR A 72 -15.72 6.38 8.25
N TRP A 73 -15.02 7.28 8.95
CA TRP A 73 -14.40 8.45 8.32
C TRP A 73 -13.27 8.07 7.36
N GLY A 74 -12.52 7.02 7.67
CA GLY A 74 -11.55 6.42 6.76
C GLY A 74 -12.19 5.84 5.50
N LEU A 75 -13.34 5.18 5.63
CA LEU A 75 -14.11 4.67 4.48
C LEU A 75 -14.55 5.81 3.56
N ILE A 76 -15.16 6.86 4.12
CA ILE A 76 -15.57 8.05 3.35
C ILE A 76 -14.36 8.67 2.65
N GLY A 77 -13.24 8.78 3.36
CA GLY A 77 -12.00 9.28 2.80
C GLY A 77 -11.48 8.41 1.64
N ASN A 78 -11.57 7.08 1.75
CA ASN A 78 -11.15 6.15 0.70
C ASN A 78 -12.07 6.23 -0.54
N VAL A 79 -13.38 6.46 -0.37
CA VAL A 79 -14.30 6.68 -1.50
C VAL A 79 -13.92 7.93 -2.28
N LEU A 80 -13.66 9.05 -1.59
CA LEU A 80 -13.20 10.27 -2.25
C LEU A 80 -11.83 10.06 -2.92
N TRP A 81 -10.88 9.44 -2.22
CA TRP A 81 -9.57 9.11 -2.75
C TRP A 81 -9.65 8.31 -4.06
N PHE A 82 -10.46 7.25 -4.06
CA PHE A 82 -10.60 6.35 -5.19
C PHE A 82 -10.91 7.09 -6.49
N VAL A 83 -11.81 8.08 -6.43
CA VAL A 83 -12.22 8.88 -7.60
C VAL A 83 -11.11 9.85 -8.04
N PHE A 84 -10.47 10.53 -7.10
CA PHE A 84 -9.54 11.62 -7.44
C PHE A 84 -8.10 11.16 -7.72
N ALA A 85 -7.63 10.08 -7.10
CA ALA A 85 -6.23 9.64 -7.21
C ALA A 85 -6.07 8.10 -7.25
N GLY A 86 -6.89 7.37 -6.48
CA GLY A 86 -6.71 5.94 -6.28
C GLY A 86 -6.82 5.11 -7.55
N ILE A 87 -7.83 5.37 -8.39
CA ILE A 87 -7.99 4.66 -9.66
C ILE A 87 -6.83 4.93 -10.64
N TRP A 88 -6.32 6.16 -10.67
CA TRP A 88 -5.23 6.55 -11.57
C TRP A 88 -3.92 5.87 -11.18
N LEU A 89 -3.60 5.83 -9.89
CA LEU A 89 -2.44 5.10 -9.36
C LEU A 89 -2.58 3.59 -9.57
N ALA A 90 -3.77 3.03 -9.35
CA ALA A 90 -4.04 1.62 -9.60
C ALA A 90 -3.87 1.25 -11.07
N ILE A 91 -4.35 2.07 -12.01
CA ILE A 91 -4.13 1.87 -13.44
C ILE A 91 -2.63 1.88 -13.75
N GLY A 92 -1.86 2.84 -13.22
CA GLY A 92 -0.41 2.88 -13.41
C GLY A 92 0.30 1.59 -12.95
N HIS A 93 -0.13 1.05 -11.80
CA HIS A 93 0.35 -0.24 -11.31
C HIS A 93 -0.09 -1.42 -12.18
N ILE A 94 -1.34 -1.46 -12.65
CA ILE A 94 -1.84 -2.52 -13.54
C ILE A 94 -1.07 -2.52 -14.86
N MET A 95 -0.85 -1.35 -15.46
CA MET A 95 -0.07 -1.23 -16.70
C MET A 95 1.38 -1.71 -16.50
N SER A 96 1.99 -1.36 -15.37
CA SER A 96 3.33 -1.83 -15.01
C SER A 96 3.36 -3.35 -14.78
N ALA A 97 2.30 -3.92 -14.18
CA ALA A 97 2.17 -5.36 -14.01
C ALA A 97 2.07 -6.10 -15.34
N ILE A 98 1.24 -5.60 -16.27
CA ILE A 98 1.10 -6.16 -17.62
C ILE A 98 2.45 -6.14 -18.35
N ALA A 99 3.20 -5.04 -18.28
CA ALA A 99 4.52 -4.94 -18.88
C ALA A 99 5.51 -5.96 -18.27
N CYS A 100 5.48 -6.15 -16.95
CA CYS A 100 6.33 -7.12 -16.27
C CYS A 100 5.97 -8.58 -16.63
N PHE A 101 4.70 -8.90 -16.85
CA PHE A 101 4.25 -10.25 -17.20
C PHE A 101 4.77 -10.75 -18.56
N ILE A 102 5.29 -9.88 -19.42
CA ILE A 102 5.88 -10.26 -20.71
C ILE A 102 7.08 -11.19 -20.53
N THR A 103 7.77 -11.13 -19.38
CA THR A 103 8.96 -11.94 -19.11
C THR A 103 8.76 -12.84 -17.90
N ILE A 104 9.33 -14.05 -17.94
CA ILE A 104 9.30 -14.99 -16.80
C ILE A 104 9.95 -14.35 -15.56
N ILE A 105 11.04 -13.61 -15.74
CA ILE A 105 11.76 -12.91 -14.66
C ILE A 105 10.90 -11.78 -14.06
N GLY A 106 10.02 -11.16 -14.87
CA GLY A 106 9.15 -10.06 -14.46
C GLY A 106 7.91 -10.47 -13.66
N ILE A 107 7.48 -11.74 -13.73
CA ILE A 107 6.33 -12.28 -12.99
C ILE A 107 6.29 -11.88 -11.50
N PRO A 108 7.37 -12.06 -10.69
CA PRO A 108 7.36 -11.63 -9.29
C PRO A 108 7.13 -10.11 -9.11
N PHE A 109 7.61 -9.28 -10.03
CA PHE A 109 7.40 -7.84 -10.02
C PHE A 109 5.97 -7.49 -10.43
N ALA A 110 5.40 -8.21 -11.40
CA ALA A 110 4.01 -8.04 -11.81
C ALA A 110 3.04 -8.28 -10.64
N ILE A 111 3.23 -9.37 -9.88
CA ILE A 111 2.43 -9.67 -8.68
C ILE A 111 2.56 -8.55 -7.65
N GLN A 112 3.76 -8.01 -7.46
CA GLN A 112 3.97 -6.92 -6.51
C GLN A 112 3.28 -5.61 -6.95
N HIS A 113 3.26 -5.32 -8.26
CA HIS A 113 2.47 -4.21 -8.79
C HIS A 113 0.96 -4.41 -8.59
N LEU A 114 0.43 -5.62 -8.78
CA LEU A 114 -0.99 -5.90 -8.50
C LEU A 114 -1.35 -5.67 -7.03
N LYS A 115 -0.48 -6.07 -6.09
CA LYS A 115 -0.68 -5.78 -4.66
C LYS A 115 -0.75 -4.27 -4.39
N LEU A 116 0.17 -3.50 -4.97
CA LEU A 116 0.17 -2.05 -4.84
C LEU A 116 -1.03 -1.39 -5.53
N ALA A 117 -1.54 -1.97 -6.62
CA ALA A 117 -2.78 -1.51 -7.26
C ALA A 117 -3.96 -1.60 -6.30
N VAL A 118 -4.11 -2.73 -5.59
CA VAL A 118 -5.17 -2.90 -4.57
C VAL A 118 -5.02 -1.90 -3.43
N ILE A 119 -3.81 -1.73 -2.89
CA ILE A 119 -3.52 -0.74 -1.84
C ILE A 119 -3.84 0.69 -2.31
N SER A 120 -3.61 0.99 -3.58
CA SER A 120 -3.88 2.30 -4.18
C SER A 120 -5.36 2.68 -4.15
N LEU A 121 -6.28 1.71 -4.12
CA LEU A 121 -7.71 1.97 -4.11
C LEU A 121 -8.19 2.52 -2.77
N ALA A 122 -7.61 2.05 -1.66
CA ALA A 122 -8.03 2.41 -0.31
C ALA A 122 -6.82 2.49 0.65
N PRO A 123 -5.96 3.51 0.55
CA PRO A 123 -4.74 3.59 1.34
C PRO A 123 -4.96 4.13 2.76
N ILE A 124 -6.10 4.77 3.04
CA ILE A 124 -6.38 5.30 4.38
C ILE A 124 -6.64 4.14 5.33
N GLY A 125 -5.99 4.20 6.49
CA GLY A 125 -6.11 3.15 7.51
C GLY A 125 -5.02 2.10 7.40
N GLN A 126 -4.28 2.07 6.29
CA GLN A 126 -3.15 1.17 6.10
C GLN A 126 -1.85 1.73 6.68
N THR A 127 -0.95 0.84 7.06
CA THR A 127 0.44 1.13 7.41
C THR A 127 1.34 0.00 6.90
N ILE A 128 2.63 0.27 6.82
CA ILE A 128 3.61 -0.65 6.26
C ILE A 128 4.54 -1.11 7.36
N VAL A 129 4.63 -2.42 7.53
CA VAL A 129 5.52 -3.08 8.49
C VAL A 129 6.36 -4.14 7.80
N ASP A 130 7.37 -4.65 8.49
CA ASP A 130 8.11 -5.82 8.00
C ASP A 130 7.23 -7.07 8.00
N LYS A 131 7.46 -7.97 7.03
CA LYS A 131 6.67 -9.20 6.88
C LYS A 131 6.64 -10.07 8.13
N GLU A 132 7.74 -10.09 8.87
CA GLU A 132 7.84 -10.79 10.15
C GLU A 132 6.84 -10.26 11.17
N VAL A 133 6.71 -8.94 11.27
CA VAL A 133 5.76 -8.28 12.19
C VAL A 133 4.32 -8.53 11.75
N ALA A 134 4.05 -8.43 10.44
CA ALA A 134 2.72 -8.74 9.90
C ALA A 134 2.31 -10.19 10.19
N ALA A 135 3.23 -11.14 10.04
CA ALA A 135 2.97 -12.56 10.31
C ALA A 135 2.61 -12.81 11.78
N VAL A 136 3.33 -12.18 12.73
CA VAL A 136 3.02 -12.28 14.16
C VAL A 136 1.65 -11.72 14.49
N ILE A 137 1.29 -10.57 13.91
CA ILE A 137 -0.04 -9.95 14.13
C ILE A 137 -1.15 -10.84 13.58
N GLN A 138 -0.99 -11.37 12.36
CA GLN A 138 -1.98 -12.25 11.74
C GLN A 138 -2.14 -13.57 12.51
N GLN A 139 -1.05 -14.14 13.02
CA GLN A 139 -1.11 -15.33 13.88
C GLN A 139 -1.89 -15.04 15.16
N LYS A 140 -1.61 -13.91 15.82
CA LYS A 140 -2.32 -13.50 17.03
C LYS A 140 -3.82 -13.28 16.77
N GLU A 141 -4.19 -12.59 15.70
CA GLU A 141 -5.60 -12.40 15.33
C GLU A 141 -6.31 -13.75 15.06
N ALA A 142 -5.61 -14.71 14.46
CA ALA A 142 -6.13 -16.06 14.25
C ALA A 142 -6.31 -16.84 15.57
N GLU A 143 -5.36 -16.72 16.49
CA GLU A 143 -5.45 -17.32 17.84
C GLU A 143 -6.62 -16.74 18.64
N ASP A 144 -6.74 -15.40 18.67
CA ASP A 144 -7.83 -14.68 19.36
C ASP A 144 -9.20 -15.09 18.77
N PHE A 145 -9.30 -15.26 17.46
CA PHE A 145 -10.53 -15.71 16.79
C PHE A 145 -10.92 -17.15 17.17
N VAL A 146 -9.95 -18.06 17.24
CA VAL A 146 -10.18 -19.46 17.65
C VAL A 146 -10.62 -19.52 19.12
N GLU A 147 -9.99 -18.73 20.00
CA GLU A 147 -10.36 -18.66 21.41
C GLU A 147 -11.78 -18.13 21.61
N GLN A 148 -12.18 -17.08 20.88
CA GLN A 148 -13.54 -16.53 20.95
C GLN A 148 -14.62 -17.45 20.37
N SER A 149 -14.23 -18.37 19.49
CA SER A 149 -15.15 -19.31 18.83
C SER A 149 -15.37 -20.62 19.60
N ARG A 150 -14.65 -20.82 20.71
CA ARG A 150 -14.72 -22.01 21.56
C ARG A 150 -15.67 -21.82 22.73
#